data_AF-A0A1B6NQC0-F1
#
_entry.id   AF-A0A1B6NQC0-F1
#
_cell.length_a   1.000
_cell.length_b   1.000
_cell.length_c   1.000
_cell.angle_alpha   90.00
_cell.angle_beta   90.00
_cell.angle_gamma   90.00
#
_symmetry.space_group_name_H-M   'P 1'
#
loop_
_entity.id
_entity.type
_entity.pdbx_description
1 polymer ?
#
loop_
_entity_poly.entity_id
_entity_poly.type
_entity_poly.pdbx_seq_one_letter_code
_entity_poly.pdbx_strand_id
1 'polypeptide(L)'
;MLFGALVCVTGPTVIMPLLRSVRPNKTISNILKWEGIIIDPIGAIAVVLVYEYIISGGEASSILLFAKIVVLATALGMAGAWLLAFLMRRHMV
;
A
#
# COMPACT_ATOMS: atom_id res chain seq x y z
N MET A 1 -5.43 -17.62 -6.60
CA MET A 1 -4.30 -16.85 -6.03
C MET A 1 -4.57 -15.35 -5.98
N LEU A 2 -4.97 -14.70 -7.10
CA LEU A 2 -5.34 -13.27 -7.11
C LEU A 2 -6.39 -12.86 -6.05
N PHE A 3 -7.50 -13.59 -5.98
CA PHE A 3 -8.53 -13.33 -4.97
C PHE A 3 -8.00 -13.46 -3.54
N GLY A 4 -7.10 -14.42 -3.29
CA GLY A 4 -6.44 -14.57 -2.00
C GLY A 4 -5.50 -13.41 -1.67
N ALA A 5 -4.77 -12.88 -2.67
CA ALA A 5 -3.93 -11.69 -2.49
C ALA A 5 -4.77 -10.43 -2.20
N LEU A 6 -5.95 -10.30 -2.84
CA LEU A 6 -6.88 -9.20 -2.59
C LEU A 6 -7.52 -9.25 -1.19
N VAL A 7 -7.90 -10.45 -0.72
CA VAL A 7 -8.60 -10.64 0.57
C VAL A 7 -7.65 -10.74 1.76
N CYS A 8 -6.38 -11.10 1.54
CA CYS A 8 -5.36 -11.16 2.60
C CYS A 8 -5.08 -9.80 3.24
N VAL A 9 -5.42 -8.71 2.54
CA VAL A 9 -5.15 -7.34 2.98
C VAL A 9 -6.33 -6.87 3.80
N THR A 10 -6.15 -6.79 5.12
CA THR A 10 -7.09 -6.11 5.99
C THR A 10 -6.87 -4.60 5.85
N GLY A 11 -7.88 -3.90 5.36
CA GLY A 11 -7.78 -2.45 5.14
C GLY A 11 -7.78 -1.66 6.47
N PRO A 12 -7.02 -0.55 6.56
CA PRO A 12 -7.08 0.38 7.69
C PRO A 12 -8.50 0.94 7.87
N THR A 13 -9.28 0.94 6.79
CA THR A 13 -10.70 1.33 6.75
C THR A 13 -11.61 0.47 7.64
N VAL A 14 -11.23 -0.77 7.98
CA VAL A 14 -12.00 -1.65 8.88
C VAL A 14 -11.41 -1.65 10.30
N ILE A 15 -10.07 -1.60 10.43
CA ILE A 15 -9.39 -1.61 11.73
C ILE A 15 -9.65 -0.32 12.51
N MET A 16 -9.67 0.84 11.85
CA MET A 16 -9.85 2.14 12.53
C MET A 16 -11.25 2.32 13.15
N PRO A 17 -12.35 1.96 12.46
CA PRO A 17 -13.68 1.92 13.07
C PRO A 17 -13.79 0.92 14.22
N LEU A 18 -13.19 -0.27 14.09
CA LEU A 18 -13.16 -1.28 15.17
C LEU A 18 -12.50 -0.75 16.44
N LEU A 19 -11.37 -0.06 16.30
CA LEU A 19 -10.68 0.57 17.43
C LEU A 19 -11.53 1.64 18.13
N ARG A 20 -12.40 2.35 17.39
CA ARG A 20 -13.32 3.35 17.95
C ARG A 20 -14.49 2.71 18.71
N SER A 21 -14.97 1.56 18.25
CA SER A 21 -16.09 0.84 18.88
C SER A 21 -15.65 0.02 20.10
N VAL A 22 -14.53 -0.71 20.01
CA VAL A 22 -14.07 -1.63 21.06
C VAL A 22 -13.27 -0.93 22.16
N ARG A 23 -12.67 0.23 21.86
CA ARG A 23 -11.83 1.02 22.78
C ARG A 23 -10.80 0.18 23.57
N PRO A 24 -9.93 -0.59 22.88
CA PRO A 24 -8.91 -1.40 23.54
C PRO A 24 -7.85 -0.54 24.24
N ASN A 25 -6.97 -1.16 25.04
CA ASN A 25 -5.89 -0.44 25.71
C ASN A 25 -4.98 0.32 24.70
N LYS A 26 -4.29 1.37 25.16
CA LYS A 26 -3.45 2.21 24.30
C LYS A 26 -2.40 1.43 23.50
N THR A 27 -1.82 0.38 24.09
CA THR A 27 -0.80 -0.46 23.45
C THR A 27 -1.37 -1.24 22.27
N ILE A 28 -2.49 -1.93 22.48
CA ILE A 28 -3.19 -2.72 21.46
C ILE A 28 -3.72 -1.80 20.35
N SER A 29 -4.26 -0.63 20.72
CA SER A 29 -4.74 0.34 19.74
C SER A 29 -3.61 0.86 18.84
N ASN A 30 -2.42 1.10 19.39
CA ASN A 30 -1.27 1.52 18.58
C ASN A 30 -0.77 0.40 17.67
N ILE A 31 -0.69 -0.85 18.16
CA ILE A 31 -0.27 -2.00 17.35
C ILE A 31 -1.21 -2.19 16.16
N LEU A 32 -2.52 -2.24 16.41
CA LEU A 32 -3.53 -2.41 15.35
C LEU A 32 -3.53 -1.26 14.33
N LYS A 33 -3.23 -0.03 14.77
CA LYS A 33 -3.04 1.10 13.84
C LYS A 33 -1.83 0.90 12.94
N TRP A 34 -0.68 0.55 13.53
CA TRP A 34 0.55 0.33 12.78
C TRP A 34 0.44 -0.85 11.83
N GLU A 35 -0.23 -1.91 12.27
CA GLU A 35 -0.56 -3.07 11.44
C GLU A 35 -1.37 -2.65 10.21
N GLY A 36 -2.49 -1.92 10.40
CA GLY A 36 -3.31 -1.45 9.28
C GLY A 36 -2.60 -0.46 8.34
N ILE A 37 -1.72 0.40 8.85
CA ILE A 37 -0.96 1.37 8.03
C ILE A 37 0.11 0.65 7.19
N ILE A 38 0.75 -0.38 7.74
CA ILE A 38 1.85 -1.10 7.06
C ILE A 38 1.29 -2.13 6.08
N ILE A 39 0.23 -2.85 6.44
CA ILE A 39 -0.35 -3.92 5.62
C ILE A 39 -0.98 -3.37 4.33
N ASP A 40 -1.53 -2.15 4.36
CA ASP A 40 -2.19 -1.53 3.19
C ASP A 40 -1.29 -1.41 1.94
N PRO A 41 -0.12 -0.75 1.99
CA PRO A 41 0.79 -0.68 0.84
C PRO A 41 1.41 -2.03 0.48
N ILE A 42 1.70 -2.90 1.45
CA ILE A 42 2.24 -4.25 1.19
C ILE A 42 1.23 -5.06 0.38
N GLY A 43 -0.03 -4.98 0.77
CA GLY A 43 -1.14 -5.61 0.09
C GLY A 43 -1.28 -5.18 -1.37
N ALA A 44 -1.22 -3.87 -1.62
CA ALA A 44 -1.26 -3.34 -2.98
C ALA A 44 -0.12 -3.89 -3.85
N ILE A 45 1.11 -3.94 -3.31
CA ILE A 45 2.28 -4.48 -4.04
C ILE A 45 2.11 -5.98 -4.30
N ALA A 46 1.61 -6.74 -3.32
CA ALA A 46 1.37 -8.18 -3.47
C ALA A 46 0.31 -8.49 -4.54
N VAL A 47 -0.77 -7.71 -4.61
CA VAL A 47 -1.81 -7.86 -5.64
C VAL A 47 -1.24 -7.58 -7.03
N VAL A 48 -0.48 -6.49 -7.18
CA VAL A 48 0.17 -6.15 -8.46
C VAL A 48 1.14 -7.24 -8.89
N LEU A 49 1.94 -7.78 -7.98
CA LEU A 49 2.84 -8.90 -8.24
C LEU A 49 2.12 -10.16 -8.75
N VAL A 50 1.05 -10.56 -8.06
CA VAL A 50 0.28 -11.75 -8.44
C VAL A 50 -0.47 -11.53 -9.76
N TYR A 51 -0.94 -10.32 -10.01
CA TYR A 51 -1.57 -9.94 -11.28
C TYR A 51 -0.61 -10.03 -12.46
N GLU A 52 0.57 -9.41 -12.32
CA GLU A 52 1.62 -9.43 -13.33
C GLU A 52 2.08 -10.85 -13.63
N TYR A 53 2.23 -11.69 -12.59
CA TYR A 53 2.59 -13.09 -12.75
C TYR A 53 1.54 -13.88 -13.55
N ILE A 54 0.24 -13.64 -13.31
CA ILE A 54 -0.83 -14.34 -14.03
C ILE A 54 -0.92 -13.89 -15.49
N ILE A 55 -0.81 -12.59 -15.76
CA ILE A 55 -0.91 -12.06 -17.13
C ILE A 55 0.27 -12.46 -17.99
N SER A 56 1.47 -12.44 -17.42
CA SER A 56 2.69 -12.68 -18.18
C SER A 56 3.02 -14.16 -18.40
N GLY A 57 2.20 -15.08 -17.88
CA GLY A 57 2.36 -16.52 -18.09
C GLY A 57 3.66 -17.11 -17.55
N GLY A 58 4.40 -16.38 -16.69
CA GLY A 58 5.67 -16.84 -16.11
C GLY A 58 6.92 -16.61 -16.97
N GLU A 59 6.87 -15.75 -17.99
CA GLU A 59 8.07 -15.39 -18.75
C GLU A 59 9.11 -14.59 -17.91
N ALA A 60 10.40 -14.76 -18.18
CA ALA A 60 11.46 -14.02 -17.50
C ALA A 60 11.44 -12.50 -17.81
N SER A 61 10.74 -12.09 -18.88
CA SER A 61 10.52 -10.69 -19.26
C SER A 61 9.69 -9.91 -18.22
N SER A 62 8.88 -10.60 -17.43
CA SER A 62 7.95 -10.04 -16.44
C SER A 62 8.63 -9.42 -15.24
N ILE A 63 9.77 -9.96 -14.81
CA ILE A 63 10.55 -9.39 -13.69
C ILE A 63 11.10 -8.01 -14.07
N LEU A 64 11.51 -7.85 -15.33
CA LEU A 64 12.03 -6.59 -15.86
C LEU A 64 10.91 -5.55 -16.04
N LEU A 65 9.71 -5.97 -16.46
CA LEU A 65 8.54 -5.10 -16.52
C LEU A 65 8.08 -4.68 -15.11
N PHE A 66 8.03 -5.63 -14.17
CA PHE A 66 7.71 -5.36 -12.77
C PHE A 66 8.69 -4.35 -12.16
N ALA A 67 10.00 -4.55 -12.33
CA ALA A 67 11.02 -3.63 -11.84
C ALA A 67 10.82 -2.20 -12.42
N LYS A 68 10.48 -2.09 -13.71
CA LYS A 68 10.15 -0.79 -14.33
C LYS A 68 8.92 -0.16 -13.70
N ILE A 69 7.83 -0.91 -13.50
CA ILE A 69 6.59 -0.41 -12.90
C ILE A 69 6.86 0.09 -11.47
N VAL A 70 7.61 -0.67 -10.67
CA VAL A 70 8.00 -0.27 -9.30
C VAL A 70 8.81 1.02 -9.32
N VAL A 71 9.87 1.10 -10.14
CA VAL A 71 10.71 2.31 -10.23
C VAL A 71 9.87 3.52 -10.64
N LEU A 72 9.01 3.38 -11.64
CA LEU A 72 8.16 4.46 -12.14
C LEU A 72 7.15 4.93 -11.07
N ALA A 73 6.47 3.98 -10.41
CA ALA A 73 5.51 4.27 -9.35
C ALA A 73 6.16 4.97 -8.16
N THR A 74 7.36 4.52 -7.75
CA THR A 74 8.09 5.13 -6.63
C THR A 74 8.57 6.53 -7.00
N ALA A 75 9.08 6.72 -8.22
CA ALA A 75 9.54 8.03 -8.70
C ALA A 75 8.39 9.04 -8.77
N LEU A 76 7.26 8.65 -9.36
CA LEU A 76 6.06 9.50 -9.44
C LEU A 76 5.49 9.79 -8.05
N GLY A 77 5.44 8.79 -7.17
CA GLY A 77 5.00 8.95 -5.78
C GLY A 77 5.86 9.94 -5.00
N MET A 78 7.19 9.83 -5.10
CA MET A 78 8.12 10.76 -4.46
C MET A 78 8.01 12.17 -5.06
N ALA A 79 7.88 12.29 -6.38
CA ALA A 79 7.72 13.58 -7.04
C ALA A 79 6.42 14.28 -6.58
N GLY A 80 5.31 13.54 -6.52
CA GLY A 80 4.03 14.05 -6.01
C GLY A 80 4.11 14.45 -4.52
N ALA A 81 4.74 13.63 -3.69
CA ALA A 81 4.95 13.94 -2.27
C ALA A 81 5.82 15.18 -2.06
N TRP A 82 6.89 15.32 -2.85
CA TRP A 82 7.77 16.49 -2.81
C TRP A 82 7.04 17.76 -3.27
N LEU A 83 6.26 17.67 -4.35
CA LEU A 83 5.46 18.78 -4.85
C LEU A 83 4.43 19.26 -3.82
N LEU A 84 3.69 18.32 -3.21
CA LEU A 84 2.76 18.63 -2.12
C LEU A 84 3.47 19.27 -0.93
N ALA A 85 4.59 18.70 -0.50
CA ALA A 85 5.39 19.25 0.59
C ALA A 85 5.91 20.66 0.28
N PHE A 86 6.30 20.93 -0.97
CA PHE A 86 6.72 22.25 -1.43
C PHE A 86 5.57 23.26 -1.40
N LEU A 87 4.40 22.89 -1.92
CA LEU A 87 3.21 23.74 -1.93
C LEU A 87 2.74 24.10 -0.51
N MET A 88 2.74 23.13 0.40
CA MET A 88 2.44 23.35 1.81
C MET A 88 3.46 24.27 2.49
N ARG A 89 4.77 24.06 2.24
CA ARG A 89 5.84 24.91 2.80
C ARG A 89 5.75 26.37 2.33
N ARG A 90 5.14 26.61 1.17
CA ARG A 90 4.98 27.95 0.60
C ARG A 90 3.66 28.62 1.01
N HIS A 91 2.88 28.04 1.93
CA HIS A 91 1.55 28.52 2.33
C HIS A 91 0.62 28.79 1.14
N MET A 92 0.78 28.03 0.05
CA MET A 92 -0.09 28.11 -1.12
C MET A 92 -1.34 27.22 -0.97
N VAL A 93 -1.43 26.49 0.15
CA VAL A 93 -2.55 25.67 0.64
C VAL A 93 -2.62 25.83 2.15
#